data_AF-A0A2T2WCR5-F1
#
_entry.id   AF-A0A2T2WCR5-F1
#
_cell.length_a   1.000
_cell.length_b   1.000
_cell.length_c   1.000
_cell.angle_alpha   90.00
_cell.angle_beta   90.00
_cell.angle_gamma   90.00
#
_symmetry.space_group_name_H-M   'P 1'
#
loop_
_entity.id
_entity.type
_entity.pdbx_description
1 polymer ?
#
loop_
_entity_poly.entity_id
_entity_poly.type
_entity_poly.pdbx_seq_one_letter_code
_entity_poly.pdbx_strand_id
1 'polypeptide(L)'
;MSHPVGLPNLFLDRSLGQKIVPMRLREVGLRLTTLAERYPGRDETVTDIEWLRDAGNYNEVVFMKDKRIRKNYRGLAEAGPIYLFRV
;
A
#
# COMPACT_ATOMS: atom_id res chain seq x y z
N MET A 1 -14.51 -5.11 14.82
CA MET A 1 -14.44 -6.27 13.90
C MET A 1 -12.99 -6.71 13.82
N SER A 2 -12.71 -7.97 13.49
CA SER A 2 -11.35 -8.45 13.23
C SER A 2 -11.05 -8.42 11.73
N HIS A 3 -9.77 -8.37 11.37
CA HIS A 3 -9.36 -8.38 9.98
C HIS A 3 -9.90 -9.64 9.27
N PRO A 4 -10.57 -9.49 8.11
CA PRO A 4 -11.20 -10.61 7.43
C PRO A 4 -10.24 -11.77 7.14
N VAL A 5 -10.71 -13.00 7.37
CA VAL A 5 -9.96 -14.20 7.01
C VAL A 5 -9.80 -14.25 5.49
N GLY A 6 -8.57 -14.46 5.02
CA GLY A 6 -8.24 -14.54 3.59
C GLY A 6 -7.97 -13.19 2.92
N LEU A 7 -8.21 -12.06 3.59
CA LEU A 7 -7.74 -10.75 3.09
C LEU A 7 -6.27 -10.57 3.47
N PRO A 8 -5.34 -10.30 2.54
CA PRO A 8 -3.97 -9.93 2.90
C PRO A 8 -3.90 -8.60 3.66
N ASN A 9 -2.75 -8.30 4.27
CA ASN A 9 -2.59 -6.99 4.92
C ASN A 9 -2.62 -5.87 3.88
N LEU A 10 -3.09 -4.70 4.27
CA LEU A 10 -3.19 -3.56 3.36
C LEU A 10 -1.92 -2.70 3.44
N PHE A 11 -1.49 -2.18 2.30
CA PHE A 11 -0.49 -1.14 2.21
C PHE A 11 -1.12 0.15 1.70
N LEU A 12 -0.98 1.25 2.44
CA LEU A 12 -1.52 2.54 2.06
C LEU A 12 -0.41 3.47 1.57
N ASP A 13 -0.55 3.96 0.35
CA ASP A 13 0.38 4.93 -0.20
C ASP A 13 0.17 6.35 0.37
N ARG A 14 1.10 7.25 0.04
CA ARG A 14 1.07 8.65 0.48
C ARG A 14 -0.16 9.42 0.00
N SER A 15 -0.80 9.01 -1.10
CA SER A 15 -1.96 9.71 -1.66
C SER A 15 -3.24 9.61 -0.80
N LEU A 16 -3.29 8.64 0.12
CA LEU A 16 -4.40 8.45 1.07
C LEU A 16 -4.16 9.14 2.43
N GLY A 17 -3.00 9.76 2.61
CA GLY A 17 -2.60 10.39 3.87
C GLY A 17 -2.27 9.38 4.97
N GLN A 18 -1.61 9.87 6.02
CA GLN A 18 -1.02 9.02 7.07
C GLN A 18 -1.78 9.00 8.40
N LYS A 19 -2.86 9.78 8.55
CA LYS A 19 -3.59 9.93 9.83
C LYS A 19 -5.02 9.40 9.78
N ILE A 20 -5.92 10.15 9.13
CA ILE A 20 -7.36 9.89 9.21
C ILE A 20 -7.73 8.56 8.53
N VAL A 21 -7.30 8.34 7.29
CA VAL A 21 -7.65 7.11 6.55
C VAL A 21 -7.10 5.85 7.23
N PRO A 22 -5.80 5.76 7.59
CA PRO A 22 -5.26 4.63 8.34
C PRO A 22 -6.00 4.35 9.65
N MET A 23 -6.30 5.41 10.42
CA MET A 23 -7.04 5.30 11.67
C MET A 23 -8.43 4.69 11.46
N ARG A 24 -9.22 5.22 10.52
CA ARG A 24 -10.58 4.73 10.24
C ARG A 24 -10.60 3.28 9.76
N LEU A 25 -9.65 2.89 8.93
CA LEU A 25 -9.53 1.51 8.45
C LEU A 25 -9.15 0.54 9.58
N ARG A 26 -8.28 0.98 10.50
CA ARG A 26 -7.95 0.21 11.70
C ARG A 26 -9.14 0.09 12.66
N GLU A 27 -9.93 1.15 12.84
CA GLU A 27 -11.17 1.13 13.66
C GLU A 27 -12.17 0.06 13.19
N VAL A 28 -12.26 -0.18 11.88
CA VAL A 28 -13.10 -1.26 11.32
C VAL A 28 -12.42 -2.63 11.30
N GLY A 29 -11.23 -2.75 11.88
CA GLY A 29 -10.54 -4.02 12.09
C GLY A 29 -9.51 -4.41 11.04
N LEU A 30 -9.19 -3.54 10.06
CA LEU A 30 -8.22 -3.86 9.02
C LEU A 30 -6.78 -3.73 9.53
N ARG A 31 -5.95 -4.71 9.19
CA ARG A 31 -4.49 -4.66 9.36
C ARG A 31 -3.87 -3.95 8.17
N LEU A 32 -3.11 -2.92 8.46
CA LEU A 32 -2.46 -2.12 7.43
C LEU A 32 -1.17 -1.45 7.92
N THR A 33 -0.27 -1.22 6.97
CA THR A 33 0.89 -0.33 7.08
C THR A 33 0.77 0.80 6.08
N THR A 34 1.11 2.01 6.49
CA THR A 34 1.25 3.16 5.60
C THR A 34 2.67 3.26 5.06
N LEU A 35 2.83 3.93 3.93
CA LEU A 35 4.14 4.25 3.36
C LEU A 35 5.00 5.05 4.36
N ALA A 36 4.40 6.00 5.08
CA ALA A 36 5.08 6.79 6.11
C ALA A 36 5.56 5.95 7.31
N GLU A 37 4.80 4.92 7.70
CA GLU A 37 5.22 3.99 8.75
C GLU A 37 6.34 3.05 8.26
N ARG A 38 6.33 2.66 6.98
CA ARG A 38 7.36 1.78 6.41
C ARG A 38 8.66 2.51 6.10
N TYR A 39 8.59 3.76 5.65
CA TYR A 39 9.75 4.58 5.29
C TYR A 39 9.78 5.90 6.07
N PRO A 40 9.92 5.89 7.41
CA PRO A 40 9.97 7.12 8.20
C PRO A 40 11.08 8.05 7.70
N GLY A 41 10.72 9.28 7.32
CA GLY A 41 11.66 10.30 6.82
C GLY A 41 12.14 10.09 5.38
N ARG A 42 11.65 9.06 4.70
CA ARG A 42 11.90 8.78 3.27
C ARG A 42 10.60 8.68 2.48
N ASP A 43 9.46 8.95 3.10
CA ASP A 43 8.14 8.75 2.52
C ASP A 43 7.85 9.67 1.32
N GLU A 44 8.54 10.80 1.25
CA GLU A 44 8.51 11.70 0.08
C GLU A 44 9.46 11.24 -1.04
N THR A 45 10.58 10.58 -0.71
CA THR A 45 11.68 10.29 -1.65
C THR A 45 11.74 8.85 -2.14
N VAL A 46 11.09 7.91 -1.42
CA VAL A 46 11.01 6.50 -1.84
C VAL A 46 10.31 6.41 -3.19
N THR A 47 10.93 5.67 -4.12
CA THR A 47 10.45 5.58 -5.50
C THR A 47 9.28 4.60 -5.61
N ASP A 48 8.44 4.80 -6.63
CA ASP A 48 7.32 3.89 -6.90
C ASP A 48 7.72 2.45 -7.08
N ILE A 49 8.86 2.22 -7.74
CA ILE A 49 9.39 0.88 -7.97
C ILE A 49 9.78 0.21 -6.64
N GLU A 50 10.46 0.94 -5.75
CA GLU A 50 10.92 0.41 -4.46
C GLU A 50 9.75 0.00 -3.58
N TRP A 51 8.82 0.92 -3.30
CA TRP A 51 7.73 0.60 -2.38
C TRP A 51 6.71 -0.39 -2.95
N LEU A 52 6.49 -0.43 -4.27
CA LEU A 52 5.64 -1.44 -4.91
C LEU A 52 6.26 -2.83 -4.88
N ARG A 53 7.58 -2.93 -5.08
CA ARG A 53 8.31 -4.19 -4.95
C ARG A 53 8.18 -4.74 -3.53
N ASP A 54 8.40 -3.89 -2.53
CA ASP A 54 8.30 -4.29 -1.12
C ASP A 54 6.90 -4.73 -0.76
N ALA A 55 5.86 -3.99 -1.17
CA ALA A 55 4.47 -4.39 -0.96
C ALA A 55 4.16 -5.76 -1.59
N GLY A 56 4.66 -6.03 -2.81
CA GLY A 56 4.57 -7.34 -3.45
C GLY A 56 5.30 -8.45 -2.68
N ASN A 57 6.51 -8.17 -2.17
CA ASN A 57 7.29 -9.10 -1.36
C ASN A 57 6.61 -9.45 -0.02
N TYR A 58 5.89 -8.50 0.58
CA TYR A 58 5.09 -8.72 1.79
C TYR A 58 3.69 -9.29 1.50
N ASN A 59 3.36 -9.59 0.23
CA ASN A 59 2.05 -10.07 -0.21
C ASN A 59 0.91 -9.15 0.27
N GLU A 60 1.10 -7.83 0.16
CA GLU A 60 0.14 -6.81 0.59
C GLU A 60 -0.78 -6.37 -0.55
N VAL A 61 -2.01 -6.00 -0.20
CA VAL A 61 -2.92 -5.31 -1.11
C VAL A 61 -2.68 -3.81 -1.00
N VAL A 62 -2.32 -3.17 -2.11
CA VAL A 62 -2.01 -1.74 -2.12
C VAL A 62 -3.28 -0.93 -2.37
N PHE A 63 -3.56 0.02 -1.49
CA PHE A 63 -4.60 1.03 -1.64
C PHE A 63 -3.94 2.35 -2.05
N MET A 64 -4.41 2.94 -3.17
CA MET A 64 -3.90 4.21 -3.69
C MET A 64 -4.94 5.02 -4.47
N LYS A 65 -4.72 6.33 -4.59
CA LYS A 65 -5.52 7.25 -5.43
C LYS A 65 -4.82 7.63 -6.74
N ASP A 66 -3.48 7.51 -6.83
CA ASP A 66 -2.73 8.03 -7.98
C ASP A 66 -2.95 7.20 -9.26
N LYS A 67 -3.44 7.86 -10.32
CA LYS A 67 -3.71 7.24 -11.63
C LYS A 67 -2.43 6.91 -12.41
N ARG A 68 -1.28 7.51 -12.07
CA ARG A 68 -0.02 7.39 -12.83
C ARG A 68 0.67 6.05 -12.58
N ILE A 69 0.56 5.50 -11.38
CA ILE A 69 1.19 4.23 -10.98
C ILE A 69 0.72 3.05 -11.84
N ARG A 70 -0.58 2.99 -12.18
CA ARG A 70 -1.14 1.91 -13.02
C ARG A 70 -0.46 1.82 -14.39
N LYS A 71 0.03 2.93 -14.96
CA LYS A 71 0.68 2.95 -16.28
C LYS A 71 2.13 2.43 -16.22
N ASN A 72 2.79 2.55 -15.07
CA ASN A 72 4.19 2.17 -14.89
C ASN A 72 4.39 0.70 -14.50
N TYR A 73 3.30 -0.07 -14.38
CA TYR A 73 3.30 -1.47 -13.93
C TYR A 73 4.07 -2.44 -14.86
N ARG A 74 4.34 -2.06 -16.12
CA ARG A 74 5.10 -2.90 -17.06
C ARG A 74 6.52 -3.23 -16.59
N GLY A 75 7.12 -2.43 -15.69
CA GLY A 75 8.44 -2.68 -15.13
C GLY A 75 8.48 -3.55 -13.85
N LEU A 76 7.32 -3.96 -13.33
CA LEU A 76 7.20 -4.70 -12.05
C LEU A 76 7.06 -6.22 -12.23
N ALA A 77 7.39 -6.76 -13.41
CA ALA A 77 7.26 -8.20 -13.71
C ALA A 77 8.07 -9.12 -12.77
N GLU A 78 9.01 -8.56 -11.99
CA GLU A 78 9.81 -9.28 -10.99
C GLU A 78 9.29 -9.13 -9.55
N ALA A 79 8.35 -8.21 -9.30
CA ALA A 79 7.67 -8.14 -8.01
C ALA A 79 6.56 -9.21 -7.98
N GLY A 80 6.34 -9.85 -6.84
CA GLY A 80 5.21 -10.78 -6.64
C GLY A 80 3.85 -10.17 -7.01
N PRO A 81 2.74 -10.92 -6.92
CA PRO A 81 1.42 -10.41 -7.32
C PRO A 81 1.05 -9.16 -6.50
N ILE A 82 1.09 -7.98 -7.13
CA ILE A 82 0.64 -6.74 -6.49
C ILE A 82 -0.84 -6.56 -6.80
N TYR A 83 -1.66 -6.63 -5.76
CA TYR A 83 -3.08 -6.34 -5.86
C TYR A 83 -3.30 -4.85 -5.67
N LEU A 84 -3.52 -4.14 -6.78
CA LEU A 84 -3.76 -2.69 -6.78
C LEU A 84 -5.27 -2.40 -6.65
N PHE A 85 -5.67 -1.87 -5.50
CA PHE A 85 -7.02 -1.39 -5.27
C PHE A 85 -7.05 0.14 -5.34
N ARG A 86 -7.90 0.65 -6.24
CA ARG A 86 -8.10 2.09 -6.41
C ARG A 86 -9.36 2.53 -5.68
N VAL A 87 -9.22 3.52 -4.82
CA VAL A 87 -10.32 4.21 -4.13
C VAL A 87 -10.70 5.48 -4.90
#